data_AF-A0A959RG16-F1
#
_entry.id   AF-A0A959RG16-F1
#
_cell.length_a   1.000
_cell.length_b   1.000
_cell.length_c   1.000
_cell.angle_alpha   90.00
_cell.angle_beta   90.00
_cell.angle_gamma   90.00
#
_symmetry.space_group_name_H-M   'P 1'
#
loop_
_entity.id
_entity.type
_entity.pdbx_description
1 polymer ?
#
loop_
_entity_poly.entity_id
_entity_poly.type
_entity_poly.pdbx_seq_one_letter_code
_entity_poly.pdbx_strand_id
1 'polypeptide(L)'
;MKIPKYYLLFLAGIIVFLTTTAYLTKEKNEYVKKENNVYTEKVYDNSLIIKFNHELHTKDAEIACQDCHTKALTSTSSNDNLNPSKKDCSSCHDVKDEKECNLCHYDGVYKKLRSSKSDLFFSHKDHVNSKGDNCTDCHKGLDKVKFSKESASAFPDMESCYTCHNNQTASNSCESCHKDLTNLTPKDHLKTNFLNQHTTVAGVNSKNNCMMCHSDNFCQACHSPQSFTGNNTQDNFYAPYYTRENGTRIDRGDLQNLTTAHNLNYLYTHGLDATQKSFECNTCHSPVDFCSSCHQSGGNTVTGIAPQSHQQPDFVMMSNGGGSHSQLARRDIESCQSCHDAQGQDPVCAQCHLNPNIINGKGIK
;
A
#
# COMPACT_ATOMS: atom_id res chain seq x y z
N MET A 1 33.89 -55.92 -27.14
CA MET A 1 34.37 -54.58 -26.74
C MET A 1 34.21 -54.43 -25.22
N LYS A 2 35.33 -54.37 -24.48
CA LYS A 2 35.30 -54.12 -23.02
C LYS A 2 35.10 -52.62 -22.81
N ILE A 3 33.90 -52.21 -22.39
CA ILE A 3 33.63 -50.81 -22.04
C ILE A 3 34.52 -50.48 -20.83
N PRO A 4 35.44 -49.49 -20.93
CA PRO A 4 36.36 -49.19 -19.85
C PRO A 4 35.57 -48.67 -18.64
N LYS A 5 35.90 -49.16 -17.43
CA LYS A 5 35.21 -48.89 -16.16
C LYS A 5 34.98 -47.38 -15.88
N TYR A 6 35.77 -46.51 -16.52
CA TYR A 6 35.61 -45.05 -16.47
C TYR A 6 34.27 -44.54 -17.01
N TYR A 7 33.66 -45.19 -18.01
CA TYR A 7 32.36 -44.78 -18.54
C TYR A 7 31.22 -45.01 -17.55
N LEU A 8 31.28 -46.09 -16.76
CA LEU A 8 30.29 -46.37 -15.71
C LEU A 8 30.38 -45.36 -14.55
N LEU A 9 31.58 -44.93 -14.18
CA LEU A 9 31.79 -43.89 -13.18
C LEU A 9 31.29 -42.52 -13.67
N PHE A 10 31.50 -42.19 -14.96
CA PHE A 10 31.03 -40.95 -15.55
C PHE A 10 29.49 -40.90 -15.63
N LEU A 11 28.85 -42.01 -16.00
CA LEU A 11 27.39 -42.14 -16.01
C LEU A 11 26.78 -42.02 -14.61
N ALA A 12 27.42 -42.63 -13.60
CA ALA A 12 26.99 -42.49 -12.21
C ALA A 12 27.10 -41.03 -11.72
N GLY A 13 28.18 -40.33 -12.08
CA GLY A 13 28.37 -38.91 -11.77
C GLY A 13 27.30 -38.00 -12.40
N ILE A 14 26.92 -38.26 -13.65
CA ILE A 14 25.86 -37.51 -14.34
C ILE A 14 24.51 -37.74 -13.66
N ILE A 15 24.18 -38.97 -13.27
CA ILE A 15 22.91 -39.27 -12.59
C ILE A 15 22.84 -38.57 -11.22
N VAL A 16 23.94 -38.58 -10.45
CA VAL A 16 23.99 -37.85 -9.16
C VAL A 16 23.87 -36.34 -9.38
N PHE A 17 24.51 -35.77 -10.40
CA PHE A 17 24.41 -34.35 -10.73
C PHE A 17 22.99 -33.95 -11.17
N LEU A 18 22.33 -34.77 -12.01
CA LEU A 18 20.96 -34.51 -12.47
C LEU A 18 19.93 -34.64 -11.34
N THR A 19 20.09 -35.61 -10.44
CA THR A 19 19.18 -35.78 -9.29
C THR A 19 19.34 -34.66 -8.25
N THR A 20 20.56 -34.22 -7.96
CA THR A 20 20.83 -33.10 -7.04
C THR A 20 20.37 -31.75 -7.61
N THR A 21 20.60 -31.47 -8.88
CA THR A 21 20.08 -30.25 -9.54
C THR A 21 18.56 -30.26 -9.62
N ALA A 22 17.93 -31.40 -9.92
CA ALA A 22 16.47 -31.53 -9.86
C ALA A 22 15.91 -31.30 -8.45
N TYR A 23 16.58 -31.80 -7.41
CA TYR A 23 16.16 -31.59 -6.02
C TYR A 23 16.27 -30.11 -5.60
N LEU A 24 17.40 -29.46 -5.91
CA LEU A 24 17.64 -28.04 -5.57
C LEU A 24 16.70 -27.09 -6.33
N THR A 25 16.36 -27.39 -7.58
CA THR A 25 15.37 -26.60 -8.35
C THR A 25 13.94 -26.79 -7.84
N LYS A 26 13.60 -27.95 -7.28
CA LYS A 26 12.28 -28.21 -6.67
C LYS A 26 12.08 -27.38 -5.40
N GLU A 27 13.05 -27.34 -4.49
CA GLU A 27 12.95 -26.53 -3.26
C GLU A 27 12.86 -25.02 -3.57
N LYS A 28 13.62 -24.52 -4.55
CA LYS A 28 13.56 -23.11 -4.96
C LYS A 28 12.18 -22.74 -5.54
N ASN A 29 11.57 -23.64 -6.32
CA ASN A 29 10.22 -23.43 -6.87
C ASN A 29 9.12 -23.55 -5.81
N GLU A 30 9.28 -24.39 -4.79
CA GLU A 30 8.34 -24.45 -3.66
C GLU A 30 8.43 -23.21 -2.75
N TYR A 31 9.64 -22.66 -2.55
CA TYR A 31 9.83 -21.42 -1.78
C TYR A 31 9.20 -20.20 -2.49
N VAL A 32 9.43 -20.03 -3.80
CA VAL A 32 8.86 -18.92 -4.60
C VAL A 32 7.33 -19.01 -4.72
N LYS A 33 6.75 -20.21 -4.68
CA LYS A 33 5.28 -20.37 -4.70
C LYS A 33 4.61 -19.92 -3.39
N LYS A 34 5.35 -19.88 -2.28
CA LYS A 34 4.78 -19.59 -0.96
C LYS A 34 4.64 -18.09 -0.69
N GLU A 35 5.47 -17.25 -1.31
CA GLU A 35 5.42 -15.78 -1.15
C GLU A 35 4.39 -15.09 -2.06
N ASN A 36 3.98 -15.72 -3.17
CA ASN A 36 3.00 -15.13 -4.10
C ASN A 36 1.53 -15.47 -3.78
N ASN A 37 1.26 -16.18 -2.68
CA ASN A 37 -0.10 -16.27 -2.15
C ASN A 37 -0.39 -15.01 -1.33
N VAL A 38 -0.72 -13.93 -2.02
CA VAL A 38 -1.65 -12.93 -1.47
C VAL A 38 -2.87 -13.76 -1.04
N TYR A 39 -3.07 -13.89 0.27
CA TYR A 39 -4.18 -14.62 0.86
C TYR A 39 -5.47 -14.00 0.32
N THR A 40 -6.03 -14.54 -0.75
CA THR A 40 -7.41 -14.28 -1.12
C THR A 40 -8.24 -15.06 -0.10
N GLU A 41 -8.52 -14.43 1.04
CA GLU A 41 -9.53 -14.93 1.96
C GLU A 41 -10.79 -15.21 1.13
N LYS A 42 -11.31 -16.43 1.24
CA LYS A 42 -12.52 -16.84 0.51
C LYS A 42 -13.67 -15.98 1.04
N VAL A 43 -14.01 -14.92 0.30
CA VAL A 43 -15.04 -13.95 0.68
C VAL A 43 -16.33 -14.70 0.93
N TYR A 44 -16.78 -14.68 2.18
CA TYR A 44 -17.98 -15.38 2.61
C TYR A 44 -19.21 -14.53 2.30
N ASP A 45 -20.20 -15.12 1.61
CA ASP A 45 -21.38 -14.41 1.15
C ASP A 45 -22.65 -14.96 1.81
N ASN A 46 -23.24 -14.15 2.71
CA ASN A 46 -24.50 -14.47 3.40
C ASN A 46 -25.72 -14.51 2.45
N SER A 47 -25.68 -13.84 1.30
CA SER A 47 -26.82 -13.79 0.36
C SER A 47 -27.14 -15.14 -0.29
N LEU A 48 -26.20 -16.10 -0.20
CA LEU A 48 -26.36 -17.47 -0.67
C LEU A 48 -26.98 -18.40 0.38
N ILE A 49 -27.26 -17.90 1.58
CA ILE A 49 -27.69 -18.71 2.73
C ILE A 49 -29.19 -18.56 2.99
N ILE A 50 -29.68 -17.33 2.91
CA ILE A 50 -31.08 -17.01 3.16
C ILE A 50 -31.53 -15.94 2.16
N LYS A 51 -32.75 -16.06 1.68
CA LYS A 51 -33.45 -15.06 0.89
C LYS A 51 -33.95 -14.00 1.85
N PHE A 52 -33.38 -12.80 1.79
CA PHE A 52 -33.78 -11.67 2.60
C PHE A 52 -33.74 -10.39 1.77
N ASN A 53 -34.56 -9.41 2.15
CA ASN A 53 -34.63 -8.11 1.48
C ASN A 53 -34.75 -7.00 2.53
N HIS A 54 -33.70 -6.22 2.75
CA HIS A 54 -33.73 -5.13 3.74
C HIS A 54 -34.73 -4.03 3.35
N GLU A 55 -34.76 -3.60 2.08
CA GLU A 55 -35.71 -2.58 1.62
C GLU A 55 -37.16 -2.97 1.93
N LEU A 56 -37.55 -4.22 1.62
CA LEU A 56 -38.89 -4.72 1.92
C LEU A 56 -39.23 -4.61 3.42
N HIS A 57 -38.32 -5.04 4.29
CA HIS A 57 -38.61 -5.08 5.73
C HIS A 57 -38.51 -3.71 6.40
N THR A 58 -37.57 -2.88 5.99
CA THR A 58 -37.30 -1.59 6.65
C THR A 58 -38.17 -0.47 6.09
N LYS A 59 -38.47 -0.47 4.80
CA LYS A 59 -39.19 0.61 4.12
C LYS A 59 -40.65 0.26 3.85
N ASP A 60 -40.93 -0.92 3.30
CA ASP A 60 -42.31 -1.30 2.97
C ASP A 60 -43.09 -1.79 4.19
N ALA A 61 -42.41 -2.50 5.11
CA ALA A 61 -43.00 -3.01 6.36
C ALA A 61 -42.66 -2.15 7.59
N GLU A 62 -41.88 -1.08 7.44
CA GLU A 62 -41.51 -0.13 8.51
C GLU A 62 -40.93 -0.78 9.80
N ILE A 63 -40.23 -1.90 9.65
CA ILE A 63 -39.62 -2.62 10.79
C ILE A 63 -38.32 -1.94 11.20
N ALA A 64 -38.13 -1.71 12.50
CA ALA A 64 -36.92 -1.09 13.01
C ALA A 64 -35.73 -2.06 12.98
N CYS A 65 -34.51 -1.54 12.78
CA CYS A 65 -33.30 -2.36 12.64
C CYS A 65 -33.08 -3.28 13.86
N GLN A 66 -33.30 -2.74 15.06
CA GLN A 66 -33.10 -3.44 16.34
C GLN A 66 -34.11 -4.57 16.59
N ASP A 67 -35.24 -4.60 15.89
CA ASP A 67 -36.24 -5.66 16.05
C ASP A 67 -35.72 -7.00 15.52
N CYS A 68 -34.86 -6.94 14.49
CA CYS A 68 -34.16 -8.11 13.95
C CYS A 68 -32.74 -8.23 14.53
N HIS A 69 -32.01 -7.12 14.63
CA HIS A 69 -30.63 -7.07 15.14
C HIS A 69 -30.59 -6.88 16.66
N THR A 70 -31.35 -7.69 17.39
CA THR A 70 -31.59 -7.56 18.83
C THR A 70 -30.31 -7.53 19.67
N LYS A 71 -29.28 -8.25 19.24
CA LYS A 71 -27.97 -8.31 19.93
C LYS A 71 -27.14 -7.03 19.78
N ALA A 72 -27.41 -6.20 18.77
CA ALA A 72 -26.64 -4.98 18.53
C ALA A 72 -26.71 -4.02 19.72
N LEU A 73 -27.87 -3.91 20.37
CA LEU A 73 -28.08 -3.05 21.55
C LEU A 73 -27.19 -3.42 22.75
N THR A 74 -26.70 -4.66 22.81
CA THR A 74 -25.90 -5.16 23.94
C THR A 74 -24.46 -5.48 23.58
N SER A 75 -24.11 -5.41 22.29
CA SER A 75 -22.79 -5.83 21.81
C SER A 75 -21.71 -4.83 22.17
N THR A 76 -20.62 -5.34 22.74
CA THR A 76 -19.45 -4.56 23.15
C THR A 76 -18.24 -4.84 22.26
N SER A 77 -18.41 -5.57 21.15
CA SER A 77 -17.34 -6.01 20.28
C SER A 77 -17.74 -6.01 18.81
N SER A 78 -16.87 -5.46 17.96
CA SER A 78 -16.97 -5.51 16.50
C SER A 78 -16.98 -6.93 15.91
N ASN A 79 -16.51 -7.92 16.68
CA ASN A 79 -16.41 -9.31 16.23
C ASN A 79 -17.61 -10.17 16.64
N ASP A 80 -18.57 -9.60 17.37
CA ASP A 80 -19.80 -10.29 17.73
C ASP A 80 -20.63 -10.61 16.47
N ASN A 81 -21.31 -11.75 16.48
CA ASN A 81 -22.24 -12.09 15.40
C ASN A 81 -23.62 -11.48 15.68
N LEU A 82 -23.86 -10.31 15.10
CA LEU A 82 -25.10 -9.53 15.24
C LEU A 82 -26.14 -9.82 14.15
N ASN A 83 -25.93 -10.88 13.36
CA ASN A 83 -26.94 -11.32 12.40
C ASN A 83 -28.18 -11.88 13.13
N PRO A 84 -29.39 -11.67 12.59
CA PRO A 84 -30.61 -12.24 13.14
C PRO A 84 -30.59 -13.77 13.12
N SER A 85 -31.31 -14.37 14.06
CA SER A 85 -31.54 -15.80 14.15
C SER A 85 -32.97 -16.16 13.70
N LYS A 86 -33.23 -17.46 13.51
CA LYS A 86 -34.59 -17.96 13.22
C LYS A 86 -35.63 -17.48 14.24
N LYS A 87 -35.22 -17.26 15.50
CA LYS A 87 -36.11 -16.76 16.56
C LYS A 87 -36.55 -15.32 16.31
N ASP A 88 -35.66 -14.48 15.79
CA ASP A 88 -35.98 -13.07 15.52
C ASP A 88 -36.99 -12.94 14.37
N CYS A 89 -36.97 -13.86 13.40
CA CYS A 89 -37.99 -13.94 12.35
C CYS A 89 -39.36 -14.44 12.86
N SER A 90 -39.36 -15.25 13.92
CA SER A 90 -40.56 -15.92 14.44
C SER A 90 -41.57 -15.00 15.12
N SER A 91 -41.19 -13.74 15.36
CA SER A 91 -42.09 -12.70 15.88
C SER A 91 -43.16 -12.30 14.87
N CYS A 92 -42.86 -12.41 13.57
CA CYS A 92 -43.76 -12.00 12.48
C CYS A 92 -44.07 -13.14 11.50
N HIS A 93 -43.13 -14.06 11.28
CA HIS A 93 -43.31 -15.19 10.35
C HIS A 93 -43.56 -16.50 11.09
N ASP A 94 -44.45 -17.35 10.55
CA ASP A 94 -44.60 -18.72 11.06
C ASP A 94 -43.44 -19.61 10.61
N VAL A 95 -42.38 -19.64 11.43
CA VAL A 95 -41.17 -20.42 11.16
C VAL A 95 -41.26 -21.88 11.62
N LYS A 96 -42.42 -22.32 12.15
CA LYS A 96 -42.65 -23.71 12.56
C LYS A 96 -43.25 -24.55 11.43
N ASP A 97 -43.82 -23.91 10.41
CA ASP A 97 -44.29 -24.62 9.22
C ASP A 97 -43.10 -25.18 8.43
N GLU A 98 -42.95 -26.51 8.46
CA GLU A 98 -41.88 -27.20 7.75
C GLU A 98 -42.14 -27.30 6.23
N LYS A 99 -43.35 -26.98 5.76
CA LYS A 99 -43.72 -27.11 4.34
C LYS A 99 -43.22 -25.94 3.50
N GLU A 100 -43.16 -24.74 4.08
CA GLU A 100 -42.85 -23.49 3.37
C GLU A 100 -41.44 -22.95 3.66
N CYS A 101 -40.50 -23.83 4.06
CA CYS A 101 -39.13 -23.44 4.37
C CYS A 101 -38.44 -22.70 3.20
N ASN A 102 -38.80 -23.06 1.97
CA ASN A 102 -38.21 -22.53 0.74
C ASN A 102 -38.59 -21.07 0.44
N LEU A 103 -39.54 -20.49 1.19
CA LEU A 103 -39.84 -19.06 1.13
C LEU A 103 -38.60 -18.23 1.50
N CYS A 104 -37.93 -18.63 2.59
CA CYS A 104 -36.74 -17.95 3.11
C CYS A 104 -35.45 -18.71 2.78
N HIS A 105 -35.48 -20.04 2.81
CA HIS A 105 -34.29 -20.87 2.57
C HIS A 105 -34.10 -21.17 1.09
N TYR A 106 -32.84 -21.28 0.68
CA TYR A 106 -32.49 -21.99 -0.55
C TYR A 106 -32.54 -23.49 -0.29
N ASP A 107 -32.81 -24.27 -1.33
CA ASP A 107 -33.02 -25.70 -1.21
C ASP A 107 -31.78 -26.40 -0.62
N GLY A 108 -31.97 -27.14 0.47
CA GLY A 108 -30.89 -27.79 1.22
C GLY A 108 -29.91 -26.85 1.95
N VAL A 109 -30.17 -25.54 2.04
CA VAL A 109 -29.26 -24.57 2.67
C VAL A 109 -29.76 -24.10 4.04
N TYR A 110 -29.22 -24.73 5.09
CA TYR A 110 -29.53 -24.41 6.49
C TYR A 110 -28.24 -24.11 7.27
N LYS A 111 -27.58 -23.00 6.92
CA LYS A 111 -26.33 -22.58 7.56
C LYS A 111 -26.55 -21.34 8.41
N LYS A 112 -25.75 -21.19 9.46
CA LYS A 112 -25.72 -19.96 10.26
C LYS A 112 -25.06 -18.85 9.45
N LEU A 113 -25.63 -17.65 9.51
CA LEU A 113 -25.00 -16.43 9.00
C LEU A 113 -23.71 -16.17 9.77
N ARG A 114 -22.66 -15.73 9.08
CA ARG A 114 -21.37 -15.39 9.70
C ARG A 114 -21.16 -13.88 9.70
N SER A 115 -20.45 -13.41 10.71
CA SER A 115 -19.87 -12.07 10.75
C SER A 115 -18.48 -12.08 10.10
N SER A 116 -18.09 -10.92 9.56
CA SER A 116 -16.69 -10.63 9.24
C SER A 116 -15.91 -10.42 10.54
N LYS A 117 -14.60 -10.71 10.49
CA LYS A 117 -13.69 -10.29 11.56
C LYS A 117 -13.30 -8.84 11.37
N SER A 118 -13.11 -8.13 12.48
CA SER A 118 -12.67 -6.75 12.48
C SER A 118 -11.48 -6.58 13.43
N ASP A 119 -10.48 -5.83 12.95
CA ASP A 119 -9.32 -5.44 13.73
C ASP A 119 -9.54 -4.14 14.51
N LEU A 120 -10.81 -3.70 14.63
CA LEU A 120 -11.20 -2.55 15.43
C LEU A 120 -11.76 -2.96 16.80
N PHE A 121 -11.46 -2.18 17.82
CA PHE A 121 -12.23 -2.08 19.06
C PHE A 121 -13.45 -1.19 18.80
N PHE A 122 -14.64 -1.78 18.87
CA PHE A 122 -15.89 -1.05 18.68
C PHE A 122 -17.00 -1.70 19.49
N SER A 123 -17.85 -0.87 20.09
CA SER A 123 -18.96 -1.27 20.95
C SER A 123 -20.25 -0.63 20.44
N HIS A 124 -21.17 -1.44 19.91
CA HIS A 124 -22.49 -0.95 19.47
C HIS A 124 -23.31 -0.45 20.66
N LYS A 125 -23.21 -1.13 21.81
CA LYS A 125 -23.89 -0.73 23.05
C LYS A 125 -23.59 0.71 23.43
N ASP A 126 -22.33 1.14 23.31
CA ASP A 126 -21.94 2.49 23.73
C ASP A 126 -22.45 3.55 22.74
N HIS A 127 -22.39 3.28 21.44
CA HIS A 127 -22.88 4.20 20.41
C HIS A 127 -24.41 4.29 20.40
N VAL A 128 -25.10 3.16 20.39
CA VAL A 128 -26.57 3.15 20.30
C VAL A 128 -27.21 3.58 21.62
N ASN A 129 -26.77 3.05 22.77
CA ASN A 129 -27.47 3.33 24.04
C ASN A 129 -26.93 4.54 24.78
N SER A 130 -25.62 4.82 24.71
CA SER A 130 -25.01 5.90 25.50
C SER A 130 -24.93 7.22 24.73
N LYS A 131 -24.85 7.15 23.39
CA LYS A 131 -24.86 8.35 22.52
C LYS A 131 -26.20 8.59 21.84
N GLY A 132 -26.99 7.52 21.62
CA GLY A 132 -28.29 7.63 20.96
C GLY A 132 -28.19 7.71 19.44
N ASP A 133 -27.09 7.21 18.86
CA ASP A 133 -26.87 7.23 17.42
C ASP A 133 -27.85 6.27 16.71
N ASN A 134 -28.36 6.67 15.54
CA ASN A 134 -29.22 5.80 14.74
C ASN A 134 -28.38 4.82 13.92
N CYS A 135 -28.92 3.63 13.64
CA CYS A 135 -28.22 2.60 12.85
C CYS A 135 -27.77 3.12 11.48
N THR A 136 -28.60 3.96 10.84
CA THR A 136 -28.37 4.53 9.51
C THR A 136 -27.35 5.67 9.49
N ASP A 137 -26.97 6.21 10.65
CA ASP A 137 -25.95 7.26 10.73
C ASP A 137 -24.58 6.68 10.34
N CYS A 138 -24.35 5.41 10.65
CA CYS A 138 -23.16 4.64 10.25
C CYS A 138 -23.44 3.70 9.06
N HIS A 139 -24.52 2.92 9.10
CA HIS A 139 -24.85 1.90 8.09
C HIS A 139 -25.72 2.45 6.95
N LYS A 140 -25.19 3.43 6.23
CA LYS A 140 -25.95 4.18 5.21
C LYS A 140 -26.40 3.28 4.05
N GLY A 141 -27.64 3.48 3.60
CA GLY A 141 -28.20 2.83 2.41
C GLY A 141 -28.61 1.36 2.58
N LEU A 142 -28.58 0.80 3.79
CA LEU A 142 -29.09 -0.54 4.04
C LEU A 142 -30.62 -0.64 3.83
N ASP A 143 -31.33 0.46 3.97
CA ASP A 143 -32.77 0.62 3.74
C ASP A 143 -33.17 0.54 2.26
N LYS A 144 -32.20 0.49 1.34
CA LYS A 144 -32.41 0.57 -0.12
C LYS A 144 -31.86 -0.63 -0.88
N VAL A 145 -31.47 -1.68 -0.17
CA VAL A 145 -30.83 -2.86 -0.75
C VAL A 145 -31.54 -4.12 -0.31
N LYS A 146 -31.34 -5.22 -1.05
CA LYS A 146 -31.84 -6.52 -0.62
C LYS A 146 -30.88 -7.13 0.39
N PHE A 147 -29.60 -7.16 0.00
CA PHE A 147 -28.52 -7.73 0.81
C PHE A 147 -27.52 -6.65 1.20
N SER A 148 -26.97 -6.77 2.41
CA SER A 148 -25.99 -5.82 2.93
C SER A 148 -24.77 -5.65 2.02
N LYS A 149 -24.31 -6.71 1.34
CA LYS A 149 -23.19 -6.63 0.37
C LYS A 149 -23.42 -5.66 -0.80
N GLU A 150 -24.66 -5.28 -1.07
CA GLU A 150 -25.02 -4.38 -2.16
C GLU A 150 -24.88 -2.90 -1.74
N SER A 151 -24.83 -2.61 -0.43
CA SER A 151 -24.55 -1.27 0.06
C SER A 151 -23.05 -1.04 0.21
N ALA A 152 -22.56 0.06 -0.37
CA ALA A 152 -21.18 0.51 -0.24
C ALA A 152 -20.80 0.87 1.21
N SER A 153 -21.79 1.19 2.05
CA SER A 153 -21.62 1.59 3.45
C SER A 153 -22.30 0.62 4.42
N ALA A 154 -22.51 -0.63 4.01
CA ALA A 154 -22.98 -1.68 4.92
C ALA A 154 -22.00 -1.91 6.07
N PHE A 155 -20.70 -1.80 5.78
CA PHE A 155 -19.68 -1.61 6.79
C PHE A 155 -19.28 -0.13 6.79
N PRO A 156 -19.37 0.57 7.94
CA PRO A 156 -18.97 1.96 8.01
C PRO A 156 -17.49 2.11 7.62
N ASP A 157 -17.21 3.13 6.81
CA ASP A 157 -15.86 3.57 6.54
C ASP A 157 -15.32 4.42 7.69
N MET A 158 -14.03 4.72 7.65
CA MET A 158 -13.42 5.56 8.68
C MET A 158 -13.98 6.99 8.66
N GLU A 159 -14.38 7.51 7.49
CA GLU A 159 -15.04 8.81 7.37
C GLU A 159 -16.31 8.88 8.23
N SER A 160 -17.09 7.80 8.29
CA SER A 160 -18.27 7.71 9.15
C SER A 160 -17.93 7.77 10.64
N CYS A 161 -16.77 7.25 11.06
CA CYS A 161 -16.29 7.42 12.43
C CYS A 161 -15.83 8.85 12.68
N TYR A 162 -15.10 9.44 11.73
CA TYR A 162 -14.49 10.75 11.84
C TYR A 162 -15.50 11.90 11.87
N THR A 163 -16.74 11.70 11.40
CA THR A 163 -17.79 12.73 11.54
C THR A 163 -17.97 13.17 13.00
N CYS A 164 -17.69 12.29 13.96
CA CYS A 164 -17.71 12.58 15.39
C CYS A 164 -16.31 12.45 16.03
N HIS A 165 -15.50 11.48 15.62
CA HIS A 165 -14.14 11.27 16.14
C HIS A 165 -13.11 12.11 15.39
N ASN A 166 -13.14 13.43 15.60
CA ASN A 166 -12.32 14.43 14.90
C ASN A 166 -11.48 15.32 15.84
N ASN A 167 -11.28 14.89 17.09
CA ASN A 167 -10.68 15.68 18.18
C ASN A 167 -11.44 16.95 18.59
N GLN A 168 -12.61 17.23 18.00
CA GLN A 168 -13.49 18.33 18.42
C GLN A 168 -14.70 17.79 19.20
N THR A 169 -15.39 16.78 18.65
CA THR A 169 -16.57 16.17 19.30
C THR A 169 -16.20 14.95 20.13
N ALA A 170 -15.31 14.11 19.61
CA ALA A 170 -14.76 12.95 20.31
C ALA A 170 -13.29 12.76 19.94
N SER A 171 -12.56 12.03 20.79
CA SER A 171 -11.15 11.71 20.55
C SER A 171 -10.99 10.93 19.25
N ASN A 172 -9.99 11.31 18.45
CA ASN A 172 -9.51 10.55 17.29
C ASN A 172 -8.18 9.84 17.58
N SER A 173 -7.92 9.45 18.83
CA SER A 173 -6.73 8.66 19.18
C SER A 173 -6.83 7.28 18.54
N CYS A 174 -5.90 6.98 17.63
CA CYS A 174 -5.91 5.79 16.78
C CYS A 174 -6.07 4.49 17.57
N GLU A 175 -5.35 4.37 18.70
CA GLU A 175 -5.29 3.20 19.57
C GLU A 175 -6.64 2.91 20.26
N SER A 176 -7.54 3.90 20.32
CA SER A 176 -8.87 3.72 20.91
C SER A 176 -9.74 2.81 20.05
N CYS A 177 -9.44 2.73 18.75
CA CYS A 177 -10.21 1.94 17.79
C CYS A 177 -9.34 0.89 17.10
N HIS A 178 -8.11 1.19 16.71
CA HIS A 178 -7.26 0.26 15.97
C HIS A 178 -6.48 -0.67 16.91
N LYS A 179 -6.60 -1.99 16.70
CA LYS A 179 -5.78 -2.99 17.41
C LYS A 179 -4.33 -2.98 16.96
N ASP A 180 -4.09 -2.58 15.70
CA ASP A 180 -2.79 -2.54 15.06
C ASP A 180 -2.69 -1.27 14.21
N LEU A 181 -1.60 -0.53 14.41
CA LEU A 181 -1.30 0.72 13.70
C LEU A 181 -0.31 0.54 12.56
N THR A 182 0.26 -0.65 12.38
CA THR A 182 1.34 -0.90 11.43
C THR A 182 0.88 -0.95 9.98
N ASN A 183 -0.42 -1.15 9.72
CA ASN A 183 -0.97 -1.32 8.38
C ASN A 183 -2.27 -0.53 8.18
N LEU A 184 -2.23 0.78 8.42
CA LEU A 184 -3.37 1.69 8.24
C LEU A 184 -3.43 2.34 6.85
N THR A 185 -2.73 1.79 5.87
CA THR A 185 -2.66 2.34 4.51
C THR A 185 -4.01 2.15 3.79
N PRO A 186 -4.74 3.24 3.45
CA PRO A 186 -5.99 3.12 2.73
C PRO A 186 -5.75 2.65 1.28
N LYS A 187 -6.76 2.03 0.67
CA LYS A 187 -6.62 1.34 -0.63
C LYS A 187 -6.20 2.26 -1.78
N ASP A 188 -6.51 3.54 -1.68
CA ASP A 188 -6.13 4.57 -2.64
C ASP A 188 -4.62 4.86 -2.66
N HIS A 189 -3.93 4.72 -1.52
CA HIS A 189 -2.48 4.87 -1.41
C HIS A 189 -1.71 3.74 -2.11
N LEU A 190 -2.38 2.61 -2.38
CA LEU A 190 -1.79 1.48 -3.10
C LEU A 190 -1.80 1.69 -4.62
N LYS A 191 -2.36 2.80 -5.12
CA LYS A 191 -2.31 3.13 -6.54
C LYS A 191 -0.88 3.54 -6.92
N THR A 192 -0.42 3.08 -8.08
CA THR A 192 0.89 3.46 -8.62
C THR A 192 1.00 4.96 -8.73
N ASN A 193 2.11 5.52 -8.23
CA ASN A 193 2.43 6.94 -8.29
C ASN A 193 1.37 7.84 -7.62
N PHE A 194 0.65 7.34 -6.60
CA PHE A 194 -0.36 8.11 -5.87
C PHE A 194 0.17 9.47 -5.43
N LEU A 195 1.38 9.55 -4.87
CA LEU A 195 1.94 10.81 -4.37
C LEU A 195 2.06 11.90 -5.45
N ASN A 196 2.42 11.56 -6.69
CA ASN A 196 2.54 12.54 -7.77
C ASN A 196 1.22 12.74 -8.54
N GLN A 197 0.29 11.78 -8.45
CA GLN A 197 -0.97 11.80 -9.19
C GLN A 197 -2.19 12.04 -8.30
N HIS A 198 -1.99 12.29 -7.00
CA HIS A 198 -3.10 12.46 -6.06
C HIS A 198 -4.00 13.63 -6.47
N THR A 199 -3.48 14.64 -7.18
CA THR A 199 -4.25 15.76 -7.76
C THR A 199 -5.15 15.37 -8.95
N THR A 200 -4.80 14.30 -9.67
CA THR A 200 -5.54 13.80 -10.85
C THR A 200 -6.53 12.68 -10.48
N VAL A 201 -6.16 11.87 -9.47
CA VAL A 201 -7.01 10.82 -8.89
C VAL A 201 -8.00 11.42 -7.89
N ALA A 202 -7.64 12.54 -7.25
CA ALA A 202 -8.55 13.46 -6.57
C ALA A 202 -9.11 14.47 -7.56
N GLY A 203 -10.11 14.08 -8.34
CA GLY A 203 -11.04 15.09 -8.82
C GLY A 203 -11.46 15.94 -7.61
N VAL A 204 -11.26 17.26 -7.68
CA VAL A 204 -11.41 18.29 -6.62
C VAL A 204 -12.74 18.23 -5.85
N ASN A 205 -13.67 17.36 -6.26
CA ASN A 205 -14.99 17.13 -5.68
C ASN A 205 -15.15 15.79 -4.94
N SER A 206 -14.10 14.97 -4.86
CA SER A 206 -14.10 13.75 -4.03
C SER A 206 -13.70 14.15 -2.62
N LYS A 207 -14.54 13.82 -1.62
CA LYS A 207 -14.34 14.13 -0.20
C LYS A 207 -13.08 13.45 0.35
N ASN A 208 -11.90 13.96 0.01
CA ASN A 208 -10.66 13.38 0.46
C ASN A 208 -10.30 13.98 1.82
N ASN A 209 -10.76 13.33 2.88
CA ASN A 209 -10.44 13.76 4.24
C ASN A 209 -9.06 13.17 4.65
N CYS A 210 -8.00 13.58 3.96
CA CYS A 210 -6.63 13.16 4.29
C CYS A 210 -6.27 13.54 5.74
N MET A 211 -6.85 14.64 6.23
CA MET A 211 -6.67 15.16 7.59
C MET A 211 -7.20 14.24 8.69
N MET A 212 -7.93 13.17 8.34
CA MET A 212 -8.30 12.15 9.33
C MET A 212 -7.10 11.35 9.82
N CYS A 213 -6.05 11.25 8.99
CA CYS A 213 -4.83 10.48 9.26
C CYS A 213 -3.56 11.34 9.21
N HIS A 214 -3.53 12.37 8.36
CA HIS A 214 -2.39 13.25 8.16
C HIS A 214 -2.60 14.61 8.83
N SER A 215 -1.52 15.27 9.25
CA SER A 215 -1.58 16.63 9.77
C SER A 215 -1.49 17.68 8.65
N ASP A 216 -1.85 18.93 8.92
CA ASP A 216 -1.70 20.03 7.94
C ASP A 216 -0.25 20.19 7.47
N ASN A 217 0.71 19.95 8.36
CA ASN A 217 2.14 20.01 8.04
C ASN A 217 2.55 19.00 6.95
N PHE A 218 1.87 17.85 6.87
CA PHE A 218 2.12 16.85 5.83
C PHE A 218 1.87 17.43 4.43
N CYS A 219 0.76 18.15 4.26
CA CYS A 219 0.40 18.78 2.99
C CYS A 219 1.37 19.93 2.65
N GLN A 220 1.72 20.74 3.65
CA GLN A 220 2.61 21.90 3.47
C GLN A 220 4.02 21.51 3.03
N ALA A 221 4.49 20.32 3.41
CA ALA A 221 5.80 19.81 3.00
C ALA A 221 5.99 19.80 1.48
N CYS A 222 4.92 19.56 0.71
CA CYS A 222 4.94 19.57 -0.75
C CYS A 222 4.27 20.81 -1.37
N HIS A 223 3.21 21.35 -0.75
CA HIS A 223 2.39 22.43 -1.32
C HIS A 223 2.86 23.85 -0.98
N SER A 224 3.80 24.00 -0.06
CA SER A 224 4.45 25.29 0.25
C SER A 224 5.94 25.28 -0.13
N PRO A 225 6.31 24.94 -1.38
CA PRO A 225 7.71 24.90 -1.76
C PRO A 225 8.26 26.33 -1.67
N GLN A 226 9.15 26.57 -0.71
CA GLN A 226 9.99 27.75 -0.71
C GLN A 226 10.74 27.75 -2.04
N SER A 227 10.44 28.73 -2.89
CA SER A 227 11.06 28.86 -4.20
C SER A 227 12.53 29.24 -4.02
N PHE A 228 13.41 28.25 -3.94
CA PHE A 228 14.85 28.51 -3.94
C PHE A 228 15.33 28.64 -5.39
N THR A 229 15.65 29.86 -5.80
CA THR A 229 16.34 30.16 -7.06
C THR A 229 17.81 30.42 -6.76
N GLY A 230 18.61 29.37 -6.59
CA GLY A 230 20.06 29.48 -6.45
C GLY A 230 20.79 28.31 -7.08
N ASN A 231 21.97 28.58 -7.62
CA ASN A 231 22.83 27.54 -8.20
C ASN A 231 23.63 26.87 -7.08
N ASN A 232 23.48 25.55 -6.93
CA ASN A 232 24.23 24.74 -5.97
C ASN A 232 25.69 24.56 -6.41
N THR A 233 26.47 25.65 -6.35
CA THR A 233 27.90 25.63 -6.68
C THR A 233 28.74 25.20 -5.48
N GLN A 234 29.97 24.74 -5.75
CA GLN A 234 30.95 24.33 -4.73
C GLN A 234 31.16 25.34 -3.59
N ASP A 235 31.17 26.63 -3.92
CA ASP A 235 31.38 27.74 -2.95
C ASP A 235 30.07 28.31 -2.38
N ASN A 236 28.92 27.84 -2.88
CA ASN A 236 27.59 28.35 -2.55
C ASN A 236 26.60 27.19 -2.36
N PHE A 237 27.06 26.16 -1.65
CA PHE A 237 26.23 25.02 -1.30
C PHE A 237 25.31 25.41 -0.15
N TYR A 238 24.05 25.72 -0.48
CA TYR A 238 23.02 25.88 0.53
C TYR A 238 22.47 24.50 0.88
N ALA A 239 23.08 23.85 1.88
CA ALA A 239 22.35 22.83 2.62
C ALA A 239 21.13 23.53 3.24
N PRO A 240 19.89 23.05 3.05
CA PRO A 240 18.76 23.65 3.75
C PRO A 240 18.99 23.48 5.26
N TYR A 241 19.20 24.60 5.95
CA TYR A 241 19.46 24.66 7.38
C TYR A 241 18.19 24.32 8.20
N TYR A 242 18.39 24.07 9.49
CA TYR A 242 17.42 23.68 10.52
C TYR A 242 17.80 24.40 11.82
N THR A 243 16.92 24.45 12.84
CA THR A 243 17.19 23.96 14.21
C THR A 243 15.91 23.81 15.06
N ARG A 244 16.04 23.04 16.15
CA ARG A 244 15.04 22.36 17.00
C ARG A 244 14.38 23.26 18.07
N GLU A 245 13.26 22.77 18.58
CA GLU A 245 12.36 23.27 19.63
C GLU A 245 13.06 23.86 20.88
N ASN A 246 12.52 25.00 21.35
CA ASN A 246 12.82 25.77 22.58
C ASN A 246 13.67 27.05 22.47
N GLY A 247 13.87 27.61 21.28
CA GLY A 247 14.46 28.96 21.12
C GLY A 247 13.46 29.98 20.59
N THR A 248 12.66 30.63 21.45
CA THR A 248 11.88 31.80 21.04
C THR A 248 12.85 32.95 20.75
N ARG A 249 13.13 33.22 19.46
CA ARG A 249 13.87 34.40 19.00
C ARG A 249 12.88 35.32 18.30
N ILE A 250 12.75 36.53 18.82
CA ILE A 250 11.67 37.48 18.52
C ILE A 250 12.02 38.42 17.35
N ASP A 251 13.06 38.10 16.56
CA ASP A 251 13.68 39.09 15.69
C ASP A 251 13.74 38.78 14.20
N ARG A 252 13.20 37.67 13.66
CA ARG A 252 13.00 37.50 12.19
C ARG A 252 11.91 36.48 11.86
N GLY A 253 10.89 36.89 11.09
CA GLY A 253 9.81 36.02 10.62
C GLY A 253 10.23 34.94 9.62
N ASP A 254 11.39 35.08 8.98
CA ASP A 254 11.84 34.18 7.90
C ASP A 254 12.43 32.84 8.41
N LEU A 255 12.69 32.72 9.72
CA LEU A 255 13.33 31.54 10.32
C LEU A 255 12.35 30.45 10.79
N GLN A 256 11.05 30.72 10.81
CA GLN A 256 10.02 29.75 11.24
C GLN A 256 9.73 28.65 10.20
N ASN A 257 10.27 28.76 8.98
CA ASN A 257 9.97 27.89 7.83
C ASN A 257 10.97 26.73 7.59
N LEU A 258 11.93 26.47 8.50
CA LEU A 258 13.08 25.58 8.27
C LEU A 258 12.92 24.13 8.82
N THR A 259 11.71 23.56 8.85
CA THR A 259 11.54 22.14 9.17
C THR A 259 10.50 21.48 8.28
N THR A 260 10.87 20.86 7.15
CA THR A 260 9.84 20.17 6.34
C THR A 260 10.21 18.88 5.58
N ALA A 261 11.47 18.45 5.42
CA ALA A 261 11.73 17.19 4.68
C ALA A 261 12.92 16.32 5.12
N HIS A 262 14.07 16.89 5.50
CA HIS A 262 15.30 16.12 5.75
C HIS A 262 16.04 16.58 7.02
N ASN A 263 16.91 15.72 7.59
CA ASN A 263 17.70 16.03 8.81
C ASN A 263 18.88 16.99 8.55
N LEU A 264 19.42 17.60 9.62
CA LEU A 264 20.56 18.54 9.56
C LEU A 264 21.85 18.00 8.91
N ASN A 265 22.07 16.69 8.96
CA ASN A 265 23.24 16.02 8.40
C ASN A 265 22.95 15.35 7.06
N TYR A 266 21.89 15.75 6.36
CA TYR A 266 21.41 15.05 5.15
C TYR A 266 22.46 14.98 4.05
N LEU A 267 23.39 15.94 3.94
CA LEU A 267 24.54 15.85 3.03
C LEU A 267 25.32 14.52 3.19
N TYR A 268 25.39 13.99 4.41
CA TYR A 268 26.12 12.77 4.72
C TYR A 268 25.22 11.52 4.84
N THR A 269 23.90 11.69 4.90
CA THR A 269 22.96 10.57 5.08
C THR A 269 22.05 10.34 3.88
N HIS A 270 21.92 11.29 2.95
CA HIS A 270 21.03 11.15 1.78
C HIS A 270 21.40 9.96 0.90
N GLY A 271 22.67 9.57 0.84
CA GLY A 271 23.09 8.35 0.13
C GLY A 271 22.47 7.08 0.73
N LEU A 272 22.28 7.02 2.05
CA LEU A 272 21.61 5.90 2.71
C LEU A 272 20.11 5.90 2.38
N ASP A 273 19.49 7.07 2.39
CA ASP A 273 18.07 7.23 2.08
C ASP A 273 17.76 6.93 0.61
N ALA A 274 18.60 7.40 -0.32
CA ALA A 274 18.52 7.07 -1.74
C ALA A 274 18.72 5.57 -2.00
N THR A 275 19.68 4.93 -1.31
CA THR A 275 19.94 3.48 -1.45
C THR A 275 18.79 2.65 -0.88
N GLN A 276 18.18 3.10 0.21
CA GLN A 276 17.07 2.41 0.86
C GLN A 276 15.70 2.74 0.25
N LYS A 277 15.64 3.70 -0.69
CA LYS A 277 14.40 4.24 -1.25
C LYS A 277 13.44 4.69 -0.14
N SER A 278 13.99 5.31 0.91
CA SER A 278 13.20 5.76 2.06
C SER A 278 12.33 6.98 1.73
N PHE A 279 12.67 7.71 0.66
CA PHE A 279 11.91 8.85 0.14
C PHE A 279 11.91 8.89 -1.40
N GLU A 280 10.77 9.25 -1.98
CA GLU A 280 10.63 9.54 -3.41
C GLU A 280 11.15 10.95 -3.72
N CYS A 281 12.47 11.11 -3.82
CA CYS A 281 13.12 12.41 -4.00
C CYS A 281 12.61 13.18 -5.24
N ASN A 282 12.18 12.46 -6.27
CA ASN A 282 11.58 12.99 -7.51
C ASN A 282 10.29 13.80 -7.28
N THR A 283 9.65 13.64 -6.11
CA THR A 283 8.44 14.38 -5.72
C THR A 283 8.75 15.86 -5.52
N CYS A 284 9.95 16.19 -5.04
CA CYS A 284 10.37 17.56 -4.73
C CYS A 284 11.57 18.04 -5.57
N HIS A 285 12.44 17.13 -5.98
CA HIS A 285 13.68 17.44 -6.69
C HIS A 285 13.70 16.80 -8.07
N SER A 286 14.09 17.55 -9.10
CA SER A 286 14.52 16.95 -10.37
C SER A 286 15.83 16.21 -10.12
N PRO A 287 15.88 14.85 -10.20
CA PRO A 287 17.12 14.11 -9.96
C PRO A 287 18.20 14.52 -10.97
N VAL A 288 17.76 14.87 -12.17
CA VAL A 288 18.58 15.36 -13.26
C VAL A 288 19.24 16.70 -12.92
N ASP A 289 18.49 17.71 -12.48
CA ASP A 289 19.07 19.04 -12.25
C ASP A 289 19.81 19.12 -10.92
N PHE A 290 19.30 18.43 -9.90
CA PHE A 290 19.81 18.50 -8.53
C PHE A 290 20.95 17.53 -8.27
N CYS A 291 20.78 16.23 -8.58
CA CYS A 291 21.82 15.25 -8.27
C CYS A 291 23.01 15.39 -9.21
N SER A 292 22.76 15.62 -10.49
CA SER A 292 23.83 15.69 -11.48
C SER A 292 24.73 16.91 -11.29
N SER A 293 24.20 18.08 -10.89
CA SER A 293 25.01 19.29 -10.67
C SER A 293 26.04 19.12 -9.53
N CYS A 294 25.66 18.45 -8.44
CA CYS A 294 26.56 18.18 -7.31
C CYS A 294 27.48 16.97 -7.57
N HIS A 295 26.95 15.87 -8.10
CA HIS A 295 27.75 14.68 -8.36
C HIS A 295 28.68 14.84 -9.57
N GLN A 296 28.40 15.73 -10.53
CA GLN A 296 29.32 16.01 -11.65
C GLN A 296 30.45 16.98 -11.30
N SER A 297 30.24 17.88 -10.32
CA SER A 297 31.28 18.83 -9.87
C SER A 297 32.28 18.22 -8.89
N GLY A 298 32.16 16.92 -8.59
CA GLY A 298 33.09 16.20 -7.73
C GLY A 298 33.04 16.67 -6.28
N GLY A 299 31.83 16.96 -5.77
CA GLY A 299 31.57 17.55 -4.44
C GLY A 299 32.51 17.11 -3.31
N ASN A 300 32.70 17.98 -2.32
CA ASN A 300 33.74 17.92 -1.27
C ASN A 300 33.81 16.63 -0.40
N THR A 301 33.01 15.60 -0.69
CA THR A 301 33.00 14.31 -0.02
C THR A 301 33.18 13.18 -1.04
N VAL A 302 34.43 12.94 -1.42
CA VAL A 302 35.04 11.65 -1.78
C VAL A 302 34.09 10.56 -2.32
N THR A 303 34.00 10.44 -3.64
CA THR A 303 34.35 9.25 -4.47
C THR A 303 33.83 9.51 -5.88
N GLY A 304 34.49 8.98 -6.90
CA GLY A 304 34.20 9.28 -8.31
C GLY A 304 32.71 9.16 -8.67
N ILE A 305 32.29 10.03 -9.59
CA ILE A 305 30.93 10.17 -10.15
C ILE A 305 30.34 8.81 -10.57
N ALA A 306 31.20 7.91 -11.04
CA ALA A 306 30.83 6.56 -11.43
C ALA A 306 30.88 5.61 -10.23
N PRO A 307 29.81 4.84 -9.96
CA PRO A 307 29.83 3.76 -8.98
C PRO A 307 31.03 2.83 -9.19
N GLN A 308 31.58 2.26 -8.12
CA GLN A 308 32.71 1.32 -8.19
C GLN A 308 32.50 0.14 -9.16
N SER A 309 31.24 -0.20 -9.44
CA SER A 309 30.87 -1.17 -10.47
C SER A 309 31.39 -0.80 -11.87
N HIS A 310 31.48 0.49 -12.22
CA HIS A 310 31.99 0.96 -13.52
C HIS A 310 33.50 0.76 -13.70
N GLN A 311 34.21 0.47 -12.61
CA GLN A 311 35.65 0.17 -12.65
C GLN A 311 35.92 -1.33 -12.82
N GLN A 312 34.88 -2.17 -12.78
CA GLN A 312 35.04 -3.61 -12.92
C GLN A 312 35.23 -3.98 -14.39
N PRO A 313 36.23 -4.83 -14.72
CA PRO A 313 36.48 -5.26 -16.09
C PRO A 313 35.29 -5.97 -16.76
N ASP A 314 34.39 -6.53 -15.95
CA ASP A 314 33.21 -7.28 -16.39
C ASP A 314 31.92 -6.43 -16.43
N PHE A 315 32.00 -5.12 -16.15
CA PHE A 315 30.84 -4.25 -16.04
C PHE A 315 30.03 -4.26 -17.32
N VAL A 316 30.61 -3.86 -18.45
CA VAL A 316 29.96 -3.94 -19.77
C VAL A 316 30.63 -5.02 -20.60
N MET A 317 29.99 -6.20 -20.71
CA MET A 317 30.44 -7.28 -21.59
C MET A 317 29.34 -7.72 -22.55
N MET A 318 29.42 -7.22 -23.79
CA MET A 318 28.45 -7.52 -24.85
C MET A 318 28.41 -9.01 -25.23
N SER A 319 29.50 -9.74 -25.02
CA SER A 319 29.62 -11.17 -25.32
C SER A 319 29.03 -12.10 -24.25
N ASN A 320 28.73 -11.60 -23.04
CA ASN A 320 28.27 -12.41 -21.89
C ASN A 320 26.93 -11.91 -21.32
N GLY A 321 25.99 -11.53 -22.18
CA GLY A 321 24.66 -11.08 -21.77
C GLY A 321 24.62 -9.71 -21.08
N GLY A 322 25.63 -8.87 -21.31
CA GLY A 322 25.72 -7.51 -20.77
C GLY A 322 26.48 -7.37 -19.44
N GLY A 323 27.22 -8.40 -19.02
CA GLY A 323 28.12 -8.31 -17.85
C GLY A 323 27.43 -8.03 -16.53
N SER A 324 28.18 -7.54 -15.53
CA SER A 324 27.63 -7.16 -14.22
C SER A 324 26.70 -5.94 -14.32
N HIS A 325 26.84 -5.09 -15.35
CA HIS A 325 25.89 -4.02 -15.69
C HIS A 325 24.46 -4.55 -15.87
N SER A 326 24.27 -5.61 -16.67
CA SER A 326 22.95 -6.19 -16.92
C SER A 326 22.29 -6.74 -15.64
N GLN A 327 23.08 -7.28 -14.72
CA GLN A 327 22.60 -7.87 -13.47
C GLN A 327 22.22 -6.78 -12.47
N LEU A 328 23.03 -5.73 -12.36
CA LEU A 328 22.77 -4.60 -11.48
C LEU A 328 21.58 -3.77 -11.97
N ALA A 329 21.50 -3.48 -13.28
CA ALA A 329 20.39 -2.72 -13.87
C ALA A 329 19.04 -3.45 -13.72
N ARG A 330 19.02 -4.80 -13.77
CA ARG A 330 17.79 -5.58 -13.50
C ARG A 330 17.35 -5.53 -12.03
N ARG A 331 18.28 -5.31 -11.10
CA ARG A 331 17.97 -5.25 -9.67
C ARG A 331 17.49 -3.86 -9.28
N ASP A 332 18.02 -2.81 -9.90
CA ASP A 332 17.67 -1.44 -9.59
C ASP A 332 17.93 -0.49 -10.76
N ILE A 333 16.98 -0.42 -11.69
CA ILE A 333 17.09 0.42 -12.89
C ILE A 333 16.98 1.91 -12.57
N GLU A 334 16.18 2.26 -11.55
CA GLU A 334 15.89 3.64 -11.14
C GLU A 334 17.15 4.36 -10.66
N SER A 335 17.98 3.68 -9.85
CA SER A 335 19.28 4.20 -9.43
C SER A 335 20.22 4.47 -10.60
N CYS A 336 20.14 3.69 -11.68
CA CYS A 336 20.95 3.91 -12.88
C CYS A 336 20.44 5.09 -13.72
N GLN A 337 19.11 5.24 -13.83
CA GLN A 337 18.46 6.33 -14.56
C GLN A 337 18.81 7.70 -13.95
N SER A 338 18.98 7.78 -12.64
CA SER A 338 19.30 9.03 -11.93
C SER A 338 20.50 9.81 -12.52
N CYS A 339 21.49 9.10 -13.08
CA CYS A 339 22.65 9.71 -13.76
C CYS A 339 22.59 9.56 -15.29
N HIS A 340 21.97 8.50 -15.81
CA HIS A 340 21.95 8.19 -17.26
C HIS A 340 20.73 8.74 -18.02
N ASP A 341 19.86 9.51 -17.35
CA ASP A 341 18.73 10.26 -17.90
C ASP A 341 18.93 11.80 -17.78
N ALA A 342 20.15 12.22 -17.40
CA ALA A 342 20.43 13.54 -16.82
C ALA A 342 20.39 14.76 -17.76
N GLN A 343 19.83 14.69 -18.99
CA GLN A 343 19.77 15.86 -19.89
C GLN A 343 18.55 15.89 -20.84
N GLY A 344 17.47 15.17 -20.54
CA GLY A 344 16.27 15.15 -21.40
C GLY A 344 16.52 14.60 -22.81
N GLN A 345 17.60 13.84 -22.98
CA GLN A 345 17.92 13.07 -24.18
C GLN A 345 17.46 11.63 -23.98
N ASP A 346 17.18 10.90 -25.07
CA ASP A 346 16.82 9.48 -25.02
C ASP A 346 17.71 8.73 -24.01
N PRO A 347 17.13 7.93 -23.09
CA PRO A 347 17.90 7.27 -22.05
C PRO A 347 19.05 6.53 -22.72
N VAL A 348 20.29 6.79 -22.31
CA VAL A 348 21.50 6.23 -22.95
C VAL A 348 21.40 4.70 -23.09
N CYS A 349 20.63 4.08 -22.21
CA CYS A 349 20.18 2.68 -22.23
C CYS A 349 19.59 2.24 -23.59
N ALA A 350 18.73 3.05 -24.20
CA ALA A 350 18.03 2.77 -25.44
C ALA A 350 18.99 2.58 -26.62
N GLN A 351 20.13 3.28 -26.63
CA GLN A 351 21.12 3.18 -27.70
C GLN A 351 21.68 1.75 -27.87
N CYS A 352 21.83 1.02 -26.76
CA CYS A 352 22.32 -0.35 -26.75
C CYS A 352 21.20 -1.41 -26.65
N HIS A 353 20.07 -1.09 -26.00
CA HIS A 353 18.98 -2.05 -25.77
C HIS A 353 17.91 -2.08 -26.87
N LEU A 354 17.81 -1.05 -27.72
CA LEU A 354 16.88 -1.02 -28.87
C LEU A 354 17.54 -1.43 -30.19
N ASN A 355 18.86 -1.55 -30.23
CA ASN A 355 19.60 -1.86 -31.46
C ASN A 355 20.07 -3.34 -31.48
N PRO A 356 19.35 -4.26 -32.16
CA PRO A 356 19.64 -5.69 -32.13
C PRO A 356 21.02 -6.08 -32.70
N ASN A 357 21.68 -5.16 -33.41
CA ASN A 357 23.03 -5.36 -33.94
C ASN A 357 24.13 -5.21 -32.88
N ILE A 358 23.89 -4.43 -31.82
CA ILE A 358 24.86 -4.19 -30.74
C ILE A 358 24.83 -5.34 -29.72
N ILE A 359 23.64 -5.86 -29.42
CA ILE A 359 23.39 -6.93 -28.42
C ILE A 359 24.02 -8.28 -28.83
N ASN A 360 24.35 -8.48 -30.11
CA ASN A 360 24.87 -9.74 -30.65
C ASN A 360 26.39 -9.74 -30.94
N GLY A 361 27.15 -8.78 -30.42
CA GLY A 361 28.62 -8.80 -30.50
C GLY A 361 29.21 -8.67 -31.92
N LYS A 362 28.45 -8.17 -32.89
CA LYS A 362 29.02 -7.78 -34.20
C LYS A 362 29.52 -6.34 -34.08
N GLY A 363 30.83 -6.21 -33.85
CA GLY A 363 31.51 -4.92 -33.77
C GLY A 363 31.19 -4.03 -34.97
N ILE A 364 30.98 -2.75 -34.67
CA ILE A 364 30.96 -1.67 -35.66
C ILE A 364 32.35 -1.64 -36.31
N LYS A 365 32.41 -1.74 -37.64
CA LYS A 365 33.59 -1.42 -38.44
C LYS A 365 33.72 0.08 -38.58
#